data_AF-A0A6I4P6C8-F1
#
_entry.id   AF-A0A6I4P6C8-F1
#
_cell.length_a   1.000
_cell.length_b   1.000
_cell.length_c   1.000
_cell.angle_alpha   90.00
_cell.angle_beta   90.00
_cell.angle_gamma   90.00
#
_symmetry.space_group_name_H-M   'P 1'
#
loop_
_entity.id
_entity.type
_entity.pdbx_description
1 polymer ?
#
loop_
_entity_poly.entity_id
_entity_poly.type
_entity_poly.pdbx_seq_one_letter_code
_entity_poly.pdbx_strand_id
1 'polypeptide(L)'
;MLGRPPKTTRDARERISPSVLRRTRVFGLVAAVGVGALAVSGLALAAGTQAGLRSLDGVIAGGTFDPDRDDSGSSSVPGDAGSALPESSETPTPSTAPTPSAPPTSAPPTTDAPDVPATDPMSPEYNPYTTVGDPAYLTEGVRREWLGQEAVVRDCMSAAGFEYLPWQWWYGGSPLPTGLSADEEAAWYAAYAGGAADGAATSSAFHAEPVNESEAEAEQGTDAVPETAEPPVTEPPVTPTPEPTPDPTPDPTPTPDPGGCRAVGQAAAEAAVAAGAPLAADLPAAPGPEVPTEREAWLAFQDEVRACMSSAGFEYRYWQYWNPAYTAPPGGILAAEPEGLDEATRAAWQAALYGAAGSAPSEGGGCWASGMSSSGYRAFA
;
A
#
# COMPACT_ATOMS: atom_id res chain seq x y z
N MET A 1 -28.39 50.34 -40.60
CA MET A 1 -28.24 50.84 -39.22
C MET A 1 -27.05 50.14 -38.59
N LEU A 2 -26.01 50.92 -38.27
CA LEU A 2 -24.68 50.47 -37.84
C LEU A 2 -24.70 50.09 -36.35
N GLY A 3 -24.34 48.84 -36.04
CA GLY A 3 -24.14 48.36 -34.67
C GLY A 3 -22.70 48.61 -34.21
N ARG A 4 -22.55 49.30 -33.08
CA ARG A 4 -21.26 49.62 -32.43
C ARG A 4 -20.57 48.36 -31.87
N PRO A 5 -19.24 48.24 -31.96
CA PRO A 5 -18.48 47.23 -31.21
C PRO A 5 -18.28 47.63 -29.73
N PRO A 6 -18.20 46.67 -28.80
CA PRO A 6 -17.91 46.93 -27.40
C PRO A 6 -16.44 47.33 -27.18
N LYS A 7 -16.25 48.30 -26.27
CA LYS A 7 -14.96 48.87 -25.87
C LYS A 7 -14.17 47.87 -25.01
N THR A 8 -12.98 47.53 -25.46
CA THR A 8 -11.91 46.96 -24.64
C THR A 8 -11.42 48.02 -23.65
N THR A 9 -11.51 47.72 -22.35
CA THR A 9 -10.79 48.47 -21.31
C THR A 9 -9.59 47.65 -20.86
N ARG A 10 -8.44 48.20 -21.23
CA ARG A 10 -7.10 47.87 -20.76
C ARG A 10 -6.83 48.81 -19.59
N ASP A 11 -6.58 48.28 -18.38
CA ASP A 11 -5.62 48.81 -17.41
C ASP A 11 -5.80 48.15 -16.04
N ALA A 12 -4.88 47.25 -15.71
CA ALA A 12 -4.57 46.87 -14.33
C ALA A 12 -3.06 46.64 -14.25
N ARG A 13 -2.32 47.74 -14.35
CA ARG A 13 -0.91 47.83 -13.94
C ARG A 13 -0.86 48.23 -12.47
N GLU A 14 0.03 47.57 -11.73
CA GLU A 14 0.71 48.05 -10.53
C GLU A 14 -0.12 48.40 -9.29
N ARG A 15 -0.12 47.49 -8.30
CA ARG A 15 0.19 47.82 -6.90
C ARG A 15 0.95 46.68 -6.24
N ILE A 16 2.26 46.63 -6.45
CA ILE A 16 3.18 45.92 -5.55
C ILE A 16 3.39 46.86 -4.35
N SER A 17 2.91 46.48 -3.17
CA SER A 17 3.25 47.16 -1.91
C SER A 17 4.51 46.52 -1.32
N PRO A 18 5.58 47.29 -1.06
CA PRO A 18 6.75 46.82 -0.33
C PRO A 18 6.68 47.32 1.12
N SER A 19 6.45 46.42 2.07
CA SER A 19 6.57 46.62 3.53
C SER A 19 6.43 45.21 4.13
N VAL A 20 7.33 44.61 4.91
CA VAL A 20 8.10 45.14 6.03
C VAL A 20 9.38 44.33 6.23
N LEU A 21 10.44 45.09 6.53
CA LEU A 21 11.77 44.71 6.96
C LEU A 21 11.84 43.88 8.27
N ARG A 22 12.97 43.17 8.39
CA ARG A 22 13.74 42.83 9.62
C ARG A 22 13.24 41.69 10.52
N ARG A 23 13.91 40.54 10.38
CA ARG A 23 14.57 39.89 11.51
C ARG A 23 15.89 39.26 11.07
N THR A 24 16.94 40.07 11.14
CA THR A 24 18.33 39.64 11.11
C THR A 24 18.62 38.89 12.41
N ARG A 25 18.84 37.57 12.35
CA ARG A 25 19.55 36.85 13.41
C ARG A 25 20.99 36.65 12.94
N VAL A 26 21.87 37.35 13.62
CA VAL A 26 23.33 37.18 13.60
C VAL A 26 23.62 35.78 14.13
N PHE A 27 24.19 34.91 13.30
CA PHE A 27 24.95 33.75 13.77
C PHE A 27 26.40 33.90 13.32
N GLY A 28 27.27 33.70 14.31
CA GLY A 28 28.67 34.05 14.30
C GLY A 28 29.49 33.31 13.25
N LEU A 29 30.42 34.07 12.72
CA LEU A 29 31.52 33.68 11.86
C LEU A 29 32.58 32.96 12.72
N VAL A 30 32.81 31.67 12.49
CA VAL A 30 34.05 30.99 12.87
C VAL A 30 34.81 30.73 11.58
N ALA A 31 35.85 31.53 11.38
CA ALA A 31 36.85 31.32 10.33
C ALA A 31 37.82 30.22 10.78
N ALA A 32 37.88 29.13 10.03
CA ALA A 32 39.02 28.22 10.03
C ALA A 32 39.59 28.20 8.61
N VAL A 33 40.78 28.78 8.49
CA VAL A 33 41.63 28.79 7.31
C VAL A 33 42.17 27.39 7.09
N GLY A 34 41.89 26.81 5.92
CA GLY A 34 42.47 25.56 5.45
C GLY A 34 42.83 25.69 3.98
N VAL A 35 44.03 26.20 3.72
CA VAL A 35 44.66 26.19 2.39
C VAL A 35 45.15 24.76 2.13
N GLY A 36 44.67 24.14 1.05
CA GLY A 36 45.11 22.83 0.59
C GLY A 36 44.79 22.63 -0.87
N ALA A 37 45.76 22.98 -1.73
CA ALA A 37 45.75 22.75 -3.16
C ALA A 37 45.65 21.25 -3.49
N LEU A 38 44.92 20.87 -4.54
CA LEU A 38 45.26 19.70 -5.36
C LEU A 38 44.64 19.77 -6.77
N ALA A 39 45.55 19.94 -7.73
CA ALA A 39 45.62 19.40 -9.08
C ALA A 39 44.34 19.27 -9.94
N VAL A 40 44.29 20.12 -10.96
CA VAL A 40 43.64 19.88 -12.25
C VAL A 40 44.38 18.73 -12.95
N SER A 41 43.67 17.64 -13.25
CA SER A 41 44.11 16.64 -14.22
C SER A 41 43.00 16.43 -15.25
N GLY A 42 43.11 17.18 -16.35
CA GLY A 42 42.53 16.74 -17.61
C GLY A 42 43.42 15.66 -18.21
N LEU A 43 42.82 14.57 -18.67
CA LEU A 43 43.48 13.63 -19.56
C LEU A 43 42.47 13.16 -20.61
N ALA A 44 42.67 13.64 -21.83
CA ALA A 44 42.16 13.00 -23.04
C ALA A 44 43.01 11.76 -23.33
N LEU A 45 42.38 10.65 -23.69
CA LEU A 45 43.03 9.54 -24.39
C LEU A 45 42.04 8.85 -25.32
N ALA A 46 42.25 9.08 -26.61
CA ALA A 46 41.73 8.27 -27.71
C ALA A 46 42.89 7.42 -28.27
N ALA A 47 42.53 6.28 -28.88
CA ALA A 47 43.37 5.22 -29.45
C ALA A 47 44.13 4.38 -28.40
N GLY A 48 44.06 3.04 -28.36
CA GLY A 48 43.72 2.06 -29.37
C GLY A 48 44.88 1.07 -29.46
N THR A 49 44.76 -0.12 -28.87
CA THR A 49 45.55 -1.31 -29.25
C THR A 49 44.85 -2.59 -28.79
N GLN A 50 44.76 -3.50 -29.75
CA GLN A 50 44.36 -4.89 -29.66
C GLN A 50 45.28 -5.70 -28.71
N ALA A 51 44.71 -6.71 -28.04
CA ALA A 51 45.23 -8.08 -27.89
C ALA A 51 44.64 -8.72 -26.63
N GLY A 52 43.79 -9.73 -26.80
CA GLY A 52 43.24 -10.48 -25.67
C GLY A 52 42.08 -11.42 -26.01
N LEU A 53 42.08 -12.03 -27.19
CA LEU A 53 41.21 -13.17 -27.48
C LEU A 53 41.66 -14.36 -26.62
N ARG A 54 40.93 -14.66 -25.55
CA ARG A 54 40.88 -16.01 -25.01
C ARG A 54 39.68 -16.72 -25.65
N SER A 55 40.04 -17.75 -26.39
CA SER A 55 39.17 -18.76 -26.98
C SER A 55 38.20 -19.33 -25.92
N LEU A 56 36.92 -19.24 -26.23
CA LEU A 56 35.90 -20.21 -25.80
C LEU A 56 35.39 -20.86 -27.09
N ASP A 57 36.22 -21.73 -27.66
CA ASP A 57 35.75 -22.81 -28.52
C ASP A 57 35.02 -23.83 -27.66
N GLY A 58 33.74 -24.08 -27.94
CA GLY A 58 33.03 -25.18 -27.29
C GLY A 58 31.51 -25.16 -27.44
N VAL A 59 31.04 -25.72 -28.56
CA VAL A 59 29.73 -26.38 -28.73
C VAL A 59 28.52 -25.45 -28.91
N ILE A 60 28.35 -24.98 -30.15
CA ILE A 60 27.01 -24.82 -30.75
C ILE A 60 26.85 -25.97 -31.74
N ALA A 61 26.10 -27.00 -31.33
CA ALA A 61 25.49 -27.93 -32.27
C ALA A 61 24.09 -27.39 -32.59
N GLY A 62 23.88 -27.00 -33.85
CA GLY A 62 22.61 -26.48 -34.34
C GLY A 62 21.51 -27.53 -34.26
N GLY A 63 20.41 -27.17 -33.61
CA GLY A 63 19.13 -27.84 -33.75
C GLY A 63 18.35 -27.16 -34.88
N THR A 64 18.28 -27.81 -36.03
CA THR A 64 17.30 -27.49 -37.08
C THR A 64 15.90 -27.79 -36.55
N PHE A 65 15.02 -26.81 -36.67
CA PHE A 65 13.59 -26.91 -36.34
C PHE A 65 12.90 -27.78 -37.40
N ASP A 66 12.30 -28.89 -36.96
CA ASP A 66 11.57 -29.86 -37.77
C ASP A 66 10.07 -29.77 -37.43
N PRO A 67 9.21 -29.25 -38.33
CA PRO A 67 7.81 -28.95 -38.01
C PRO A 67 6.82 -30.12 -38.17
N ASP A 68 7.25 -31.38 -38.34
CA ASP A 68 6.34 -32.52 -38.60
C ASP A 68 6.33 -33.61 -37.51
N ARG A 69 6.27 -33.24 -36.23
CA ARG A 69 6.10 -34.22 -35.14
C ARG A 69 4.64 -34.29 -34.65
N ASP A 70 3.84 -35.04 -35.40
CA ASP A 70 2.62 -35.67 -34.92
C ASP A 70 2.97 -36.71 -33.84
N ASP A 71 2.71 -36.41 -32.57
CA ASP A 71 2.77 -37.38 -31.47
C ASP A 71 1.36 -37.59 -30.90
N SER A 72 0.63 -38.50 -31.57
CA SER A 72 -0.57 -39.14 -31.04
C SER A 72 -0.16 -40.18 -29.99
N GLY A 73 0.19 -39.72 -28.80
CA GLY A 73 0.51 -40.54 -27.63
C GLY A 73 -0.73 -40.87 -26.81
N SER A 74 -1.45 -41.90 -27.23
CA SER A 74 -2.56 -42.53 -26.49
C SER A 74 -2.07 -43.08 -25.15
N SER A 75 -2.34 -42.37 -24.04
CA SER A 75 -2.13 -42.88 -22.69
C SER A 75 -3.34 -43.68 -22.23
N SER A 76 -3.16 -45.00 -22.22
CA SER A 76 -4.08 -45.96 -21.62
C SER A 76 -3.97 -45.89 -20.10
N VAL A 77 -5.05 -45.47 -19.43
CA VAL A 77 -5.19 -45.56 -17.98
C VAL A 77 -5.56 -47.01 -17.62
N PRO A 78 -4.81 -47.71 -16.75
CA PRO A 78 -5.21 -49.02 -16.27
C PRO A 78 -6.37 -48.88 -15.28
N GLY A 79 -7.40 -49.71 -15.48
CA GLY A 79 -8.56 -49.79 -14.61
C GLY A 79 -8.19 -50.30 -13.22
N ASP A 80 -8.51 -49.49 -12.21
CA ASP A 80 -8.49 -49.89 -10.81
C ASP A 80 -9.86 -50.45 -10.43
N ALA A 81 -9.82 -51.62 -9.83
CA ALA A 81 -10.98 -52.44 -9.52
C ALA A 81 -11.60 -52.03 -8.17
N GLY A 82 -12.90 -51.76 -8.21
CA GLY A 82 -13.88 -52.11 -7.17
C GLY A 82 -13.49 -51.90 -5.72
N SER A 83 -13.74 -50.69 -5.20
CA SER A 83 -14.04 -50.50 -3.78
C SER A 83 -15.54 -50.22 -3.61
N ALA A 84 -16.21 -51.14 -2.92
CA ALA A 84 -17.61 -51.04 -2.56
C ALA A 84 -17.84 -49.86 -1.60
N LEU A 85 -18.80 -49.01 -1.94
CA LEU A 85 -19.32 -47.95 -1.08
C LEU A 85 -20.15 -48.60 0.05
N PRO A 86 -19.97 -48.24 1.32
CA PRO A 86 -20.98 -48.50 2.34
C PRO A 86 -22.13 -47.50 2.18
N GLU A 87 -23.35 -48.03 1.98
CA GLU A 87 -24.60 -47.29 2.15
C GLU A 87 -24.64 -46.64 3.54
N SER A 88 -24.53 -45.31 3.58
CA SER A 88 -24.84 -44.53 4.78
C SER A 88 -26.35 -44.36 4.86
N SER A 89 -26.94 -44.99 5.87
CA SER A 89 -28.34 -44.79 6.25
C SER A 89 -28.56 -43.36 6.73
N GLU A 90 -29.29 -42.58 5.94
CA GLU A 90 -29.81 -41.28 6.36
C GLU A 90 -30.86 -41.48 7.47
N THR A 91 -30.59 -40.94 8.65
CA THR A 91 -31.56 -40.86 9.74
C THR A 91 -32.47 -39.65 9.48
N PRO A 92 -33.81 -39.80 9.48
CA PRO A 92 -34.71 -38.68 9.23
C PRO A 92 -34.63 -37.65 10.36
N THR A 93 -34.27 -36.41 10.01
CA THR A 93 -34.26 -35.25 10.90
C THR A 93 -35.69 -34.95 11.39
N PRO A 94 -35.91 -34.69 12.69
CA PRO A 94 -37.22 -34.31 13.20
C PRO A 94 -37.65 -32.95 12.61
N SER A 95 -38.84 -32.95 12.01
CA SER A 95 -39.54 -31.76 11.51
C SER A 95 -39.85 -30.79 12.66
N THR A 96 -39.09 -29.70 12.75
CA THR A 96 -39.40 -28.58 13.65
C THR A 96 -40.64 -27.85 13.15
N ALA A 97 -41.64 -27.76 14.03
CA ALA A 97 -42.87 -27.02 13.80
C ALA A 97 -42.59 -25.54 13.48
N PRO A 98 -43.38 -24.91 12.58
CA PRO A 98 -43.19 -23.52 12.21
C PRO A 98 -43.46 -22.61 13.41
N THR A 99 -42.46 -21.80 13.77
CA THR A 99 -42.60 -20.67 14.70
C THR A 99 -43.64 -19.69 14.13
N PRO A 100 -44.63 -19.23 14.93
CA PRO A 100 -45.64 -18.28 14.46
C PRO A 100 -44.99 -16.97 14.00
N SER A 101 -45.32 -16.54 12.79
CA SER A 101 -44.89 -15.27 12.21
C SER A 101 -45.24 -14.11 13.15
N ALA A 102 -44.22 -13.34 13.54
CA ALA A 102 -44.41 -12.05 14.17
C ALA A 102 -45.21 -11.14 13.21
N PRO A 103 -46.12 -10.29 13.73
CA PRO A 103 -46.83 -9.31 12.92
C PRO A 103 -45.83 -8.39 12.21
N PRO A 104 -46.13 -7.93 10.98
CA PRO A 104 -45.23 -7.05 10.25
C PRO A 104 -45.01 -5.76 11.04
N THR A 105 -43.78 -5.57 11.52
CA THR A 105 -43.29 -4.28 12.02
C THR A 105 -43.51 -3.27 10.91
N SER A 106 -44.30 -2.23 11.17
CA SER A 106 -44.55 -1.16 10.22
C SER A 106 -43.22 -0.60 9.74
N ALA A 107 -43.01 -0.59 8.42
CA ALA A 107 -41.83 -0.04 7.81
C ALA A 107 -41.63 1.40 8.30
N PRO A 108 -40.41 1.79 8.72
CA PRO A 108 -40.15 3.17 9.09
C PRO A 108 -40.49 4.09 7.90
N PRO A 109 -40.99 5.30 8.14
CA PRO A 109 -41.33 6.24 7.07
C PRO A 109 -40.09 6.47 6.21
N THR A 110 -40.22 6.20 4.91
CA THR A 110 -39.24 6.54 3.89
C THR A 110 -39.10 8.06 3.93
N THR A 111 -38.05 8.54 4.61
CA THR A 111 -37.67 9.94 4.52
C THR A 111 -37.18 10.14 3.10
N ASP A 112 -37.82 11.05 2.36
CA ASP A 112 -37.43 11.39 0.99
C ASP A 112 -35.92 11.66 0.97
N ALA A 113 -35.18 10.76 0.31
CA ALA A 113 -33.75 10.92 0.13
C ALA A 113 -33.56 12.25 -0.62
N PRO A 114 -32.71 13.16 -0.14
CA PRO A 114 -32.44 14.39 -0.85
C PRO A 114 -32.02 14.05 -2.28
N ASP A 115 -32.56 14.79 -3.26
CA ASP A 115 -32.09 14.76 -4.64
C ASP A 115 -30.61 15.16 -4.64
N VAL A 116 -29.73 14.16 -4.50
CA VAL A 116 -28.29 14.35 -4.67
C VAL A 116 -28.11 14.56 -6.16
N PRO A 117 -27.64 15.74 -6.62
CA PRO A 117 -27.41 15.96 -8.03
C PRO A 117 -26.47 14.86 -8.52
N ALA A 118 -26.84 14.19 -9.62
CA ALA A 118 -26.00 13.20 -10.27
C ALA A 118 -24.63 13.83 -10.48
N THR A 119 -23.64 13.37 -9.73
CA THR A 119 -22.28 13.90 -9.85
C THR A 119 -21.77 13.44 -11.20
N ASP A 120 -21.24 14.37 -12.00
CA ASP A 120 -20.70 14.05 -13.30
C ASP A 120 -19.62 12.95 -13.13
N PRO A 121 -19.79 11.74 -13.69
CA PRO A 121 -18.80 10.69 -13.56
C PRO A 121 -17.46 11.05 -14.21
N MET A 122 -17.37 12.17 -14.93
CA MET A 122 -16.14 12.72 -15.51
C MET A 122 -15.52 13.84 -14.67
N SER A 123 -16.14 14.29 -13.58
CA SER A 123 -15.60 15.35 -12.74
C SER A 123 -14.37 14.86 -11.95
N PRO A 124 -13.34 15.70 -11.75
CA PRO A 124 -12.19 15.37 -10.90
C PRO A 124 -12.59 15.02 -9.46
N GLU A 125 -13.70 15.56 -8.98
CA GLU A 125 -14.24 15.33 -7.64
C GLU A 125 -15.05 14.03 -7.51
N TYR A 126 -15.36 13.37 -8.63
CA TYR A 126 -16.14 12.13 -8.61
C TYR A 126 -15.33 10.95 -8.08
N ASN A 127 -15.93 10.26 -7.10
CA ASN A 127 -15.41 9.02 -6.55
C ASN A 127 -16.54 7.98 -6.48
N PRO A 128 -16.46 6.87 -7.25
CA PRO A 128 -17.53 5.89 -7.30
C PRO A 128 -17.76 5.19 -5.94
N TYR A 129 -16.74 5.10 -5.10
CA TYR A 129 -16.81 4.42 -3.80
C TYR A 129 -17.49 5.24 -2.71
N THR A 130 -17.67 6.55 -2.92
CA THR A 130 -18.30 7.47 -1.94
C THR A 130 -19.53 8.19 -2.49
N THR A 131 -19.83 8.05 -3.79
CA THR A 131 -21.00 8.66 -4.42
C THR A 131 -22.23 7.76 -4.27
N VAL A 132 -23.21 8.22 -3.50
CA VAL A 132 -24.47 7.47 -3.29
C VAL A 132 -25.17 7.23 -4.62
N GLY A 133 -25.49 5.96 -4.90
CA GLY A 133 -26.15 5.54 -6.14
C GLY A 133 -25.21 4.97 -7.22
N ASP A 134 -23.89 5.11 -7.05
CA ASP A 134 -22.92 4.40 -7.89
C ASP A 134 -22.93 2.88 -7.57
N PRO A 135 -22.85 1.99 -8.58
CA PRO A 135 -22.78 0.54 -8.34
C PRO A 135 -21.61 0.07 -7.46
N ALA A 136 -20.52 0.84 -7.40
CA ALA A 136 -19.35 0.58 -6.56
C ALA A 136 -19.39 1.37 -5.24
N TYR A 137 -20.47 2.07 -4.92
CA TYR A 137 -20.62 2.80 -3.66
C TYR A 137 -20.42 1.87 -2.46
N LEU A 138 -19.49 2.23 -1.58
CA LEU A 138 -19.30 1.55 -0.31
C LEU A 138 -20.26 2.13 0.71
N THR A 139 -21.01 1.27 1.40
CA THR A 139 -21.80 1.71 2.55
C THR A 139 -20.89 2.09 3.71
N GLU A 140 -21.40 2.92 4.63
CA GLU A 140 -20.67 3.25 5.85
C GLU A 140 -20.29 2.00 6.65
N GLY A 141 -21.19 1.01 6.77
CA GLY A 141 -20.92 -0.25 7.44
C GLY A 141 -19.71 -0.98 6.84
N VAL A 142 -19.67 -1.15 5.52
CA VAL A 142 -18.55 -1.81 4.82
C VAL A 142 -17.23 -1.05 5.05
N ARG A 143 -17.25 0.29 5.00
CA ARG A 143 -16.05 1.10 5.27
C ARG A 143 -15.56 0.94 6.71
N ARG A 144 -16.48 0.90 7.69
CA ARG A 144 -16.14 0.69 9.10
C ARG A 144 -15.58 -0.69 9.35
N GLU A 145 -16.16 -1.72 8.72
CA GLU A 145 -15.68 -3.09 8.82
C GLU A 145 -14.26 -3.25 8.28
N TRP A 146 -14.01 -2.69 7.09
CA TRP A 146 -12.68 -2.66 6.50
C TRP A 146 -11.67 -1.93 7.41
N LEU A 147 -12.01 -0.77 7.96
CA LEU A 147 -11.10 -0.08 8.90
C LEU A 147 -10.86 -0.86 10.19
N GLY A 148 -11.83 -1.67 10.63
CA GLY A 148 -11.66 -2.59 11.76
C GLY A 148 -10.61 -3.66 11.44
N GLN A 149 -10.67 -4.25 10.25
CA GLN A 149 -9.65 -5.18 9.75
C GLN A 149 -8.27 -4.51 9.66
N GLU A 150 -8.20 -3.31 9.08
CA GLU A 150 -6.94 -2.57 8.92
C GLU A 150 -6.30 -2.16 10.25
N ALA A 151 -7.11 -1.92 11.29
CA ALA A 151 -6.58 -1.68 12.62
C ALA A 151 -5.76 -2.89 13.12
N VAL A 152 -6.24 -4.11 12.88
CA VAL A 152 -5.51 -5.34 13.20
C VAL A 152 -4.23 -5.46 12.38
N VAL A 153 -4.29 -5.16 11.08
CA VAL A 153 -3.11 -5.17 10.20
C VAL A 153 -2.07 -4.17 10.69
N ARG A 154 -2.48 -2.95 11.04
CA ARG A 154 -1.59 -1.91 11.59
C ARG A 154 -0.93 -2.35 12.89
N ASP A 155 -1.68 -2.96 13.80
CA ASP A 155 -1.13 -3.46 15.06
C ASP A 155 -0.11 -4.58 14.81
N CYS A 156 -0.38 -5.49 13.87
CA CYS A 156 0.56 -6.51 13.44
C CYS A 156 1.84 -5.91 12.81
N MET A 157 1.69 -4.94 11.91
CA MET A 157 2.83 -4.27 11.26
C MET A 157 3.69 -3.52 12.28
N SER A 158 3.06 -2.83 13.24
CA SER A 158 3.75 -2.18 14.34
C SER A 158 4.51 -3.18 15.22
N ALA A 159 3.93 -4.35 15.49
CA ALA A 159 4.60 -5.43 16.23
C ALA A 159 5.79 -6.02 15.44
N ALA A 160 5.72 -6.02 14.11
CA ALA A 160 6.81 -6.39 13.22
C ALA A 160 7.88 -5.29 13.04
N GLY A 161 7.71 -4.12 13.67
CA GLY A 161 8.65 -3.00 13.60
C GLY A 161 8.50 -2.10 12.36
N PHE A 162 7.38 -2.21 11.65
CA PHE A 162 7.09 -1.39 10.47
C PHE A 162 6.00 -0.36 10.76
N GLU A 163 6.19 0.86 10.25
CA GLU A 163 5.13 1.86 10.23
C GLU A 163 4.07 1.49 9.19
N TYR A 164 2.80 1.61 9.57
CA TYR A 164 1.65 1.41 8.68
C TYR A 164 0.81 2.68 8.69
N LEU A 165 0.80 3.38 7.56
CA LEU A 165 0.11 4.65 7.45
C LEU A 165 -1.41 4.44 7.47
N PRO A 166 -2.19 5.30 8.17
CA PRO A 166 -3.63 5.30 8.05
C PRO A 166 -4.02 5.55 6.59
N TRP A 167 -4.65 4.57 5.97
CA TRP A 167 -5.02 4.62 4.56
C TRP A 167 -6.48 4.19 4.37
N GLN A 168 -7.10 4.73 3.34
CA GLN A 168 -8.46 4.41 2.91
C GLN A 168 -8.41 4.23 1.40
N TRP A 169 -8.38 2.99 0.93
CA TRP A 169 -8.16 2.69 -0.50
C TRP A 169 -9.17 3.37 -1.41
N TRP A 170 -10.40 3.60 -0.94
CA TRP A 170 -11.43 4.31 -1.69
C TRP A 170 -11.13 5.79 -1.91
N TYR A 171 -10.19 6.40 -1.19
CA TYR A 171 -9.72 7.76 -1.45
C TYR A 171 -8.36 7.81 -2.16
N GLY A 172 -7.83 6.66 -2.57
CA GLY A 172 -6.47 6.56 -3.11
C GLY A 172 -5.40 6.54 -2.02
N GLY A 173 -4.14 6.41 -2.44
CA GLY A 173 -2.96 6.39 -1.55
C GLY A 173 -2.37 5.00 -1.33
N SER A 174 -1.49 4.89 -0.34
CA SER A 174 -0.82 3.64 0.04
C SER A 174 -0.59 3.62 1.56
N PRO A 175 -0.66 2.45 2.22
CA PRO A 175 -0.30 2.31 3.62
C PRO A 175 1.22 2.26 3.83
N LEU A 176 2.01 2.14 2.76
CA LEU A 176 3.47 2.11 2.77
C LEU A 176 4.05 3.50 3.08
N PRO A 177 4.96 3.63 4.07
CA PRO A 177 5.71 4.86 4.31
C PRO A 177 6.47 5.36 3.07
N THR A 178 6.53 6.67 2.90
CA THR A 178 7.31 7.28 1.82
C THR A 178 8.80 7.32 2.15
N GLY A 179 9.66 7.23 1.14
CA GLY A 179 11.11 7.42 1.30
C GLY A 179 11.87 6.19 1.80
N LEU A 180 11.21 5.02 1.81
CA LEU A 180 11.88 3.75 2.03
C LEU A 180 12.85 3.46 0.88
N SER A 181 14.01 2.89 1.21
CA SER A 181 14.87 2.25 0.22
C SER A 181 14.21 1.00 -0.35
N ALA A 182 14.69 0.50 -1.50
CA ALA A 182 14.14 -0.70 -2.12
C ALA A 182 14.15 -1.92 -1.19
N ASP A 183 15.20 -2.08 -0.38
CA ASP A 183 15.32 -3.19 0.58
C ASP A 183 14.32 -3.02 1.75
N GLU A 184 14.10 -1.79 2.23
CA GLU A 184 13.13 -1.50 3.29
C GLU A 184 11.69 -1.67 2.78
N GLU A 185 11.39 -1.23 1.57
CA GLU A 185 10.10 -1.44 0.91
C GLU A 185 9.82 -2.93 0.70
N ALA A 186 10.82 -3.70 0.24
CA ALA A 186 10.70 -5.15 0.11
C ALA A 186 10.46 -5.84 1.47
N ALA A 187 11.16 -5.41 2.52
CA ALA A 187 10.95 -5.92 3.87
C ALA A 187 9.55 -5.59 4.40
N TRP A 188 9.07 -4.37 4.15
CA TRP A 188 7.71 -3.95 4.50
C TRP A 188 6.66 -4.82 3.80
N TYR A 189 6.80 -5.06 2.49
CA TYR A 189 5.85 -5.91 1.75
C TYR A 189 5.92 -7.37 2.19
N ALA A 190 7.11 -7.88 2.55
CA ALA A 190 7.25 -9.23 3.08
C ALA A 190 6.49 -9.40 4.41
N ALA A 191 6.56 -8.41 5.31
CA ALA A 191 5.79 -8.40 6.55
C ALA A 191 4.28 -8.26 6.30
N TYR A 192 3.89 -7.37 5.39
CA TYR A 192 2.49 -7.11 5.07
C TYR A 192 1.79 -8.30 4.38
N ALA A 193 2.37 -8.82 3.31
CA ALA A 193 1.74 -9.82 2.44
C ALA A 193 2.07 -11.28 2.81
N GLY A 194 3.04 -11.50 3.70
CA GLY A 194 3.52 -12.85 4.00
C GLY A 194 4.41 -13.38 2.89
N GLY A 195 5.61 -12.82 2.78
CA GLY A 195 6.67 -13.43 2.00
C GLY A 195 7.25 -14.61 2.78
N ALA A 196 7.38 -15.78 2.14
CA ALA A 196 8.11 -16.90 2.69
C ALA A 196 9.54 -16.45 3.05
N ALA A 197 9.76 -16.11 4.33
CA ALA A 197 11.05 -15.77 4.88
C ALA A 197 11.95 -17.03 5.02
N ASP A 198 11.77 -18.01 4.13
CA ASP A 198 12.47 -19.30 4.14
C ASP A 198 13.96 -19.19 3.77
N GLY A 199 14.55 -17.99 3.72
CA GLY A 199 15.96 -17.85 3.34
C GLY A 199 16.74 -16.59 3.75
N ALA A 200 16.12 -15.52 4.28
CA ALA A 200 16.85 -14.24 4.51
C ALA A 200 16.95 -13.78 5.96
N ALA A 201 16.15 -14.32 6.90
CA ALA A 201 16.07 -13.80 8.26
C ALA A 201 17.20 -14.25 9.22
N THR A 202 18.23 -14.97 8.77
CA THR A 202 19.28 -15.50 9.68
C THR A 202 20.58 -14.69 9.76
N SER A 203 20.71 -13.53 9.11
CA SER A 203 22.00 -12.80 9.14
C SER A 203 22.02 -11.41 9.79
N SER A 204 20.89 -10.81 10.15
CA SER A 204 20.88 -9.49 10.83
C SER A 204 20.79 -9.55 12.36
N ALA A 205 20.89 -10.74 12.96
CA ALA A 205 21.09 -10.90 14.40
C ALA A 205 22.56 -10.68 14.85
N PHE A 206 23.42 -10.09 14.01
CA PHE A 206 24.83 -9.81 14.33
C PHE A 206 25.09 -8.31 14.55
N HIS A 207 25.02 -7.90 15.83
CA HIS A 207 25.70 -6.78 16.54
C HIS A 207 24.81 -6.08 17.58
N ALA A 208 24.05 -6.83 18.36
CA ALA A 208 23.92 -6.48 19.78
C ALA A 208 25.05 -7.21 20.51
N GLU A 209 26.18 -6.53 20.70
CA GLU A 209 27.19 -7.02 21.64
C GLU A 209 26.52 -7.20 23.00
N PRO A 210 26.65 -8.37 23.66
CA PRO A 210 26.20 -8.52 25.03
C PRO A 210 27.05 -7.59 25.89
N VAL A 211 26.41 -6.57 26.46
CA VAL A 211 27.03 -5.78 27.52
C VAL A 211 27.28 -6.75 28.68
N ASN A 212 28.54 -7.09 28.83
CA ASN A 212 29.07 -7.96 29.85
C ASN A 212 29.04 -7.21 31.19
N GLU A 213 27.87 -7.19 31.87
CA GLU A 213 27.77 -6.81 33.27
C GLU A 213 28.16 -8.01 34.14
N SER A 214 29.47 -8.15 34.34
CA SER A 214 30.05 -8.96 35.42
C SER A 214 30.47 -8.04 36.56
N GLU A 215 29.91 -8.29 37.75
CA GLU A 215 30.53 -8.06 39.08
C GLU A 215 30.69 -6.59 39.53
N ALA A 216 30.48 -6.15 40.77
CA ALA A 216 30.11 -6.68 42.08
C ALA A 216 29.64 -5.44 42.91
N GLU A 217 28.86 -5.47 44.00
CA GLU A 217 29.17 -5.83 45.41
C GLU A 217 27.87 -5.45 46.17
N ALA A 218 27.23 -6.34 46.94
CA ALA A 218 27.35 -6.50 48.40
C ALA A 218 27.18 -5.21 49.25
N GLU A 219 26.28 -5.31 50.25
CA GLU A 219 26.19 -4.65 51.59
C GLU A 219 24.71 -4.34 51.92
N GLN A 220 24.02 -5.18 52.68
CA GLN A 220 23.83 -5.06 54.15
C GLN A 220 23.15 -3.76 54.60
N GLY A 221 21.95 -3.86 55.19
CA GLY A 221 21.23 -2.74 55.77
C GLY A 221 19.92 -3.13 56.43
N THR A 222 20.03 -3.84 57.54
CA THR A 222 18.98 -4.02 58.56
C THR A 222 18.50 -2.67 59.09
N ASP A 223 17.19 -2.44 59.16
CA ASP A 223 16.63 -1.68 60.27
C ASP A 223 15.18 -2.07 60.58
N ALA A 224 14.98 -2.43 61.84
CA ALA A 224 13.73 -2.86 62.44
C ALA A 224 12.91 -1.64 62.87
N VAL A 225 11.63 -1.62 62.53
CA VAL A 225 10.66 -0.65 63.08
C VAL A 225 9.89 -1.35 64.21
N PRO A 226 9.79 -0.75 65.42
CA PRO A 226 9.05 -1.34 66.53
C PRO A 226 7.54 -1.23 66.32
N GLU A 227 6.89 -2.38 66.42
CA GLU A 227 5.47 -2.63 66.44
C GLU A 227 4.81 -1.98 67.67
N THR A 228 3.86 -1.07 67.43
CA THR A 228 3.00 -0.46 68.46
C THR A 228 1.72 -1.27 68.56
N ALA A 229 1.50 -1.89 69.73
CA ALA A 229 0.32 -2.69 70.01
C ALA A 229 -0.94 -1.83 70.17
N GLU A 230 -1.92 -2.05 69.30
CA GLU A 230 -3.29 -1.54 69.45
C GLU A 230 -4.22 -2.55 70.16
N PRO A 231 -5.26 -2.07 70.88
CA PRO A 231 -6.16 -2.89 71.68
C PRO A 231 -7.14 -3.72 70.83
N PRO A 232 -7.72 -4.81 71.39
CA PRO A 232 -8.54 -5.77 70.65
C PRO A 232 -9.90 -5.16 70.23
N VAL A 233 -10.10 -5.05 68.92
CA VAL A 233 -11.40 -4.75 68.31
C VAL A 233 -12.15 -6.06 68.06
N THR A 234 -13.36 -6.15 68.60
CA THR A 234 -14.28 -7.28 68.43
C THR A 234 -14.72 -7.37 66.96
N GLU A 235 -14.34 -8.45 66.28
CA GLU A 235 -14.58 -8.69 64.86
C GLU A 235 -16.06 -9.08 64.61
N PRO A 236 -16.77 -8.41 63.67
CA PRO A 236 -18.11 -8.81 63.25
C PRO A 236 -18.06 -10.09 62.40
N PRO A 237 -19.17 -10.85 62.29
CA PRO A 237 -19.21 -12.12 61.57
C PRO A 237 -18.79 -11.96 60.11
N VAL A 238 -17.67 -12.61 59.75
CA VAL A 238 -17.18 -12.73 58.37
C VAL A 238 -18.23 -13.39 57.49
N THR A 239 -18.76 -12.62 56.55
CA THR A 239 -19.56 -13.14 55.43
C THR A 239 -18.59 -13.88 54.50
N PRO A 240 -18.90 -15.10 54.04
CA PRO A 240 -18.00 -15.85 53.17
C PRO A 240 -17.69 -15.03 51.92
N THR A 241 -16.43 -14.65 51.76
CA THR A 241 -15.90 -14.05 50.55
C THR A 241 -16.11 -15.04 49.40
N PRO A 242 -16.77 -14.64 48.30
CA PRO A 242 -16.95 -15.53 47.16
C PRO A 242 -15.58 -16.02 46.66
N GLU A 243 -15.51 -17.32 46.41
CA GLU A 243 -14.34 -18.00 45.84
C GLU A 243 -13.92 -17.28 44.55
N PRO A 244 -12.63 -16.93 44.40
CA PRO A 244 -12.16 -16.22 43.22
C PRO A 244 -12.51 -17.03 41.98
N THR A 245 -13.30 -16.44 41.09
CA THR A 245 -13.58 -17.02 39.78
C THR A 245 -12.23 -17.29 39.11
N PRO A 246 -11.98 -18.52 38.61
CA PRO A 246 -10.71 -18.84 37.98
C PRO A 246 -10.44 -17.83 36.87
N ASP A 247 -9.27 -17.21 36.95
CA ASP A 247 -8.77 -16.27 35.94
C ASP A 247 -8.76 -17.03 34.60
N PRO A 248 -9.46 -16.56 33.55
CA PRO A 248 -9.46 -17.24 32.27
C PRO A 248 -8.02 -17.37 31.80
N THR A 249 -7.56 -18.62 31.61
CA THR A 249 -6.27 -18.92 31.01
C THR A 249 -6.14 -18.08 29.73
N PRO A 250 -5.09 -17.27 29.57
CA PRO A 250 -4.92 -16.48 28.38
C PRO A 250 -4.93 -17.41 27.17
N ASP A 251 -5.83 -17.14 26.23
CA ASP A 251 -5.93 -17.86 24.97
C ASP A 251 -4.55 -17.81 24.30
N PRO A 252 -3.97 -18.95 23.84
CA PRO A 252 -2.69 -18.93 23.16
C PRO A 252 -2.67 -17.87 22.07
N THR A 253 -1.70 -16.97 22.13
CA THR A 253 -1.46 -16.02 21.05
C THR A 253 -1.25 -16.84 19.77
N PRO A 254 -2.10 -16.67 18.73
CA PRO A 254 -1.98 -17.46 17.52
C PRO A 254 -0.60 -17.25 16.91
N THR A 255 0.10 -18.35 16.63
CA THR A 255 1.35 -18.28 15.86
C THR A 255 1.02 -17.65 14.50
N PRO A 256 1.71 -16.57 14.09
CA PRO A 256 1.41 -15.90 12.84
C PRO A 256 1.51 -16.88 11.67
N ASP A 257 0.42 -16.97 10.92
CA ASP A 257 0.32 -17.74 9.68
C ASP A 257 1.35 -17.18 8.67
N PRO A 258 1.96 -18.01 7.80
CA PRO A 258 2.87 -17.54 6.74
C PRO A 258 2.31 -16.43 5.83
N GLY A 259 1.00 -16.15 5.86
CA GLY A 259 0.35 -15.09 5.08
C GLY A 259 0.58 -13.63 5.53
N GLY A 260 1.42 -13.39 6.54
CA GLY A 260 1.80 -12.04 6.98
C GLY A 260 0.65 -11.24 7.63
N CYS A 261 0.88 -9.94 7.86
CA CYS A 261 -0.07 -9.12 8.62
C CYS A 261 -1.43 -8.93 7.95
N ARG A 262 -1.49 -8.97 6.61
CA ARG A 262 -2.76 -8.97 5.87
C ARG A 262 -3.61 -10.21 6.19
N ALA A 263 -2.99 -11.39 6.24
CA ALA A 263 -3.68 -12.63 6.60
C ALA A 263 -4.17 -12.61 8.05
N VAL A 264 -3.37 -12.05 8.97
CA VAL A 264 -3.79 -11.85 10.38
C VAL A 264 -5.04 -10.97 10.45
N GLY A 265 -5.07 -9.85 9.73
CA GLY A 265 -6.25 -8.99 9.66
C GLY A 265 -7.47 -9.71 9.11
N GLN A 266 -7.30 -10.46 8.01
CA GLN A 266 -8.39 -11.23 7.41
C GLN A 266 -8.93 -12.31 8.38
N ALA A 267 -8.05 -13.09 9.01
CA ALA A 267 -8.45 -14.11 9.97
C ALA A 267 -9.18 -13.51 11.17
N ALA A 268 -8.75 -12.36 11.67
CA ALA A 268 -9.43 -11.64 12.73
C ALA A 268 -10.83 -11.17 12.30
N ALA A 269 -10.98 -10.66 11.07
CA ALA A 269 -12.27 -10.25 10.54
C ALA A 269 -13.23 -11.45 10.41
N GLU A 270 -12.77 -12.58 9.89
CA GLU A 270 -13.55 -13.81 9.79
C GLU A 270 -13.98 -14.34 11.16
N ALA A 271 -13.07 -14.34 12.14
CA ALA A 271 -13.37 -14.73 13.52
C ALA A 271 -14.42 -13.82 14.17
N ALA A 272 -14.33 -12.51 13.95
CA ALA A 272 -15.28 -11.53 14.45
C ALA A 272 -16.69 -11.72 13.86
N VAL A 273 -16.76 -12.00 12.55
CA VAL A 273 -18.03 -12.35 11.88
C VAL A 273 -18.59 -13.66 12.44
N ALA A 274 -17.77 -14.69 12.63
CA ALA A 274 -18.20 -15.97 13.21
C ALA A 274 -18.72 -15.82 14.65
N ALA A 275 -18.18 -14.87 15.41
CA ALA A 275 -18.64 -14.50 16.75
C ALA A 275 -19.93 -13.63 16.74
N GLY A 276 -20.43 -13.24 15.57
CA GLY A 276 -21.60 -12.37 15.44
C GLY A 276 -21.34 -10.90 15.78
N ALA A 277 -20.07 -10.49 15.82
CA ALA A 277 -19.63 -9.14 16.11
C ALA A 277 -18.52 -8.74 15.12
N PRO A 278 -18.85 -8.37 13.87
CA PRO A 278 -17.86 -7.95 12.87
C PRO A 278 -16.95 -6.85 13.41
N LEU A 279 -15.68 -6.88 13.00
CA LEU A 279 -14.76 -5.78 13.33
C LEU A 279 -15.35 -4.48 12.81
N ALA A 280 -15.22 -3.40 13.56
CA ALA A 280 -15.62 -2.08 13.12
C ALA A 280 -14.76 -1.03 13.80
N ALA A 281 -14.26 -0.08 13.02
CA ALA A 281 -13.64 1.13 13.54
C ALA A 281 -14.50 2.35 13.23
N ASP A 282 -14.20 3.48 13.88
CA ASP A 282 -14.82 4.75 13.53
C ASP A 282 -14.31 5.24 12.18
N LEU A 283 -15.20 5.80 11.37
CA LEU A 283 -14.80 6.45 10.12
C LEU A 283 -14.06 7.74 10.46
N PRO A 284 -12.82 7.92 9.98
CA PRO A 284 -12.19 9.24 10.02
C PRO A 284 -13.05 10.20 9.19
N ALA A 285 -12.96 11.49 9.52
CA ALA A 285 -13.56 12.52 8.69
C ALA A 285 -13.03 12.38 7.26
N ALA A 286 -13.90 12.60 6.27
CA ALA A 286 -13.47 12.68 4.89
C ALA A 286 -12.33 13.71 4.78
N PRO A 287 -11.29 13.44 3.97
CA PRO A 287 -10.25 14.42 3.74
C PRO A 287 -10.87 15.76 3.32
N GLY A 288 -10.34 16.85 3.85
CA GLY A 288 -10.82 18.18 3.49
C GLY A 288 -10.50 18.50 2.03
N PRO A 289 -11.11 19.56 1.47
CA PRO A 289 -10.89 19.97 0.07
C PRO A 289 -9.45 20.35 -0.27
N GLU A 290 -8.57 20.47 0.74
CA GLU A 290 -7.14 20.70 0.58
C GLU A 290 -6.34 19.45 0.18
N VAL A 291 -6.88 18.24 0.37
CA VAL A 291 -6.24 16.99 -0.05
C VAL A 291 -6.73 16.66 -1.47
N PRO A 292 -5.82 16.54 -2.46
CA PRO A 292 -6.22 16.21 -3.82
C PRO A 292 -7.00 14.91 -3.87
N THR A 293 -8.07 14.87 -4.67
CA THR A 293 -8.72 13.60 -4.98
C THR A 293 -7.78 12.70 -5.76
N GLU A 294 -8.11 11.41 -5.84
CA GLU A 294 -7.34 10.47 -6.64
C GLU A 294 -7.21 10.90 -8.11
N ARG A 295 -8.29 11.43 -8.69
CA ARG A 295 -8.27 11.93 -10.08
C ARG A 295 -7.41 13.16 -10.21
N GLU A 296 -7.46 14.09 -9.25
CA GLU A 296 -6.59 15.26 -9.24
C GLU A 296 -5.11 14.86 -9.11
N ALA A 297 -4.79 13.90 -8.24
CA ALA A 297 -3.44 13.36 -8.08
C ALA A 297 -2.96 12.67 -9.37
N TRP A 298 -3.81 11.91 -10.05
CA TRP A 298 -3.50 11.32 -11.35
C TRP A 298 -3.26 12.39 -12.43
N LEU A 299 -4.07 13.45 -12.47
CA LEU A 299 -3.89 14.53 -13.45
C LEU A 299 -2.56 15.27 -13.22
N ALA A 300 -2.21 15.54 -11.96
CA ALA A 300 -0.90 16.09 -11.61
C ALA A 300 0.24 15.17 -12.05
N PHE A 301 0.12 13.86 -11.79
CA PHE A 301 1.07 12.85 -12.28
C PHE A 301 1.22 12.88 -13.81
N GLN A 302 0.10 12.92 -14.54
CA GLN A 302 0.09 12.94 -16.00
C GLN A 302 0.74 14.20 -16.58
N ASP A 303 0.54 15.34 -15.94
CA ASP A 303 1.16 16.60 -16.36
C ASP A 303 2.68 16.55 -16.20
N GLU A 304 3.18 15.94 -15.12
CA GLU A 304 4.61 15.72 -14.88
C GLU A 304 5.23 14.74 -15.90
N VAL A 305 4.55 13.61 -16.17
CA VAL A 305 4.99 12.67 -17.21
C VAL A 305 5.04 13.34 -18.58
N ARG A 306 4.02 14.13 -18.94
CA ARG A 306 3.96 14.84 -20.21
C ARG A 306 5.07 15.88 -20.34
N ALA A 307 5.36 16.63 -19.27
CA ALA A 307 6.45 17.60 -19.24
C ALA A 307 7.81 16.91 -19.45
N CYS A 308 8.04 15.77 -18.80
CA CYS A 308 9.25 14.97 -18.99
C CYS A 308 9.36 14.42 -20.42
N MET A 309 8.30 13.81 -20.95
CA MET A 309 8.29 13.24 -22.31
C MET A 309 8.51 14.32 -23.37
N SER A 310 7.88 15.49 -23.21
CA SER A 310 8.10 16.64 -24.08
C SER A 310 9.55 17.11 -24.04
N SER A 311 10.20 17.08 -22.87
CA SER A 311 11.62 17.41 -22.71
C SER A 311 12.55 16.38 -23.38
N ALA A 312 12.13 15.12 -23.43
CA ALA A 312 12.79 14.04 -24.17
C ALA A 312 12.52 14.08 -25.69
N GLY A 313 11.70 15.01 -26.18
CA GLY A 313 11.36 15.16 -27.59
C GLY A 313 10.25 14.22 -28.08
N PHE A 314 9.50 13.61 -27.18
CA PHE A 314 8.39 12.72 -27.50
C PHE A 314 7.04 13.36 -27.17
N GLU A 315 6.04 13.11 -28.02
CA GLU A 315 4.65 13.42 -27.69
C GLU A 315 4.11 12.37 -26.71
N TYR A 316 3.38 12.83 -25.70
CA TYR A 316 2.65 11.97 -24.77
C TYR A 316 1.19 12.39 -24.78
N ARG A 317 0.33 11.53 -25.34
CA ARG A 317 -1.10 11.80 -25.49
C ARG A 317 -1.77 11.77 -24.12
N TYR A 318 -2.75 12.64 -23.97
CA TYR A 318 -3.59 12.65 -22.79
C TYR A 318 -4.43 11.36 -22.73
N TRP A 319 -4.42 10.69 -21.59
CA TRP A 319 -5.30 9.57 -21.31
C TRP A 319 -5.70 9.55 -19.83
N GLN A 320 -6.89 9.00 -19.57
CA GLN A 320 -7.45 8.82 -18.24
C GLN A 320 -7.83 7.35 -18.10
N TYR A 321 -7.36 6.65 -17.07
CA TYR A 321 -7.63 5.21 -16.92
C TYR A 321 -9.14 4.94 -16.68
N TRP A 322 -9.86 5.90 -16.09
CA TRP A 322 -11.30 5.79 -15.79
C TRP A 322 -12.21 6.18 -16.94
N ASN A 323 -11.67 6.78 -18.01
CA ASN A 323 -12.48 7.19 -19.15
C ASN A 323 -12.49 6.07 -20.18
N PRO A 324 -13.66 5.44 -20.43
CA PRO A 324 -13.76 4.31 -21.35
C PRO A 324 -13.41 4.67 -22.80
N ALA A 325 -13.37 5.96 -23.16
CA ALA A 325 -12.88 6.42 -24.45
C ALA A 325 -11.38 6.14 -24.66
N TYR A 326 -10.62 5.89 -23.59
CA TYR A 326 -9.19 5.55 -23.63
C TYR A 326 -8.90 4.07 -23.34
N THR A 327 -9.92 3.22 -23.24
CA THR A 327 -9.70 1.78 -23.11
C THR A 327 -9.00 1.26 -24.36
N ALA A 328 -7.74 0.84 -24.20
CA ALA A 328 -6.99 0.27 -25.31
C ALA A 328 -7.72 -0.98 -25.83
N PRO A 329 -7.87 -1.16 -27.15
CA PRO A 329 -8.36 -2.41 -27.70
C PRO A 329 -7.43 -3.57 -27.29
N PRO A 330 -7.90 -4.83 -27.26
CA PRO A 330 -7.04 -5.97 -26.97
C PRO A 330 -5.82 -6.01 -27.90
N GLY A 331 -4.60 -6.01 -27.33
CA GLY A 331 -3.34 -5.90 -28.08
C GLY A 331 -3.02 -4.50 -28.62
N GLY A 332 -3.75 -3.49 -28.16
CA GLY A 332 -3.65 -2.10 -28.60
C GLY A 332 -2.43 -1.36 -28.04
N ILE A 333 -2.06 -0.32 -28.78
CA ILE A 333 -1.10 0.71 -28.39
C ILE A 333 -1.56 1.33 -27.06
N LEU A 334 -0.61 1.64 -26.16
CA LEU A 334 -0.90 2.37 -24.92
C LEU A 334 -1.67 3.65 -25.27
N ALA A 335 -2.73 3.99 -24.53
CA ALA A 335 -3.56 5.15 -24.86
C ALA A 335 -2.78 6.48 -24.94
N ALA A 336 -1.63 6.54 -24.28
CA ALA A 336 -0.71 7.67 -24.30
C ALA A 336 0.26 7.72 -25.51
N GLU A 337 0.48 6.59 -26.19
CA GLU A 337 1.47 6.49 -27.27
C GLU A 337 0.90 7.11 -28.56
N PRO A 338 1.68 7.95 -29.27
CA PRO A 338 1.31 8.45 -30.58
C PRO A 338 1.03 7.33 -31.59
N GLU A 339 0.03 7.53 -32.44
CA GLU A 339 -0.24 6.59 -33.53
C GLU A 339 0.83 6.68 -34.62
N GLY A 340 1.10 5.55 -35.28
CA GLY A 340 1.97 5.52 -36.46
C GLY A 340 3.47 5.58 -36.17
N LEU A 341 3.91 5.41 -34.92
CA LEU A 341 5.33 5.22 -34.62
C LEU A 341 5.85 3.93 -35.29
N ASP A 342 7.00 4.03 -35.96
CA ASP A 342 7.75 2.84 -36.35
C ASP A 342 8.34 2.14 -35.12
N GLU A 343 8.81 0.91 -35.30
CA GLU A 343 9.28 0.07 -34.19
C GLU A 343 10.45 0.71 -33.43
N ALA A 344 11.38 1.35 -34.15
CA ALA A 344 12.54 2.00 -33.54
C ALA A 344 12.13 3.22 -32.70
N THR A 345 11.21 4.03 -33.21
CA THR A 345 10.68 5.21 -32.52
C THR A 345 9.81 4.82 -31.35
N ARG A 346 9.00 3.76 -31.47
CA ARG A 346 8.22 3.18 -30.37
C ARG A 346 9.13 2.69 -29.25
N ALA A 347 10.19 1.94 -29.58
CA ALA A 347 11.15 1.48 -28.59
C ALA A 347 11.82 2.65 -27.86
N ALA A 348 12.19 3.72 -28.57
CA ALA A 348 12.76 4.93 -27.97
C ALA A 348 11.74 5.67 -27.08
N TRP A 349 10.47 5.76 -27.51
CA TRP A 349 9.38 6.33 -26.73
C TRP A 349 9.14 5.54 -25.44
N GLN A 350 9.09 4.21 -25.51
CA GLN A 350 8.91 3.33 -24.34
C GLN A 350 10.10 3.43 -23.39
N ALA A 351 11.32 3.51 -23.92
CA ALA A 351 12.51 3.71 -23.12
C ALA A 351 12.53 5.07 -22.41
N ALA A 352 12.04 6.14 -23.05
CA ALA A 352 11.89 7.44 -22.39
C ALA A 352 10.81 7.41 -21.30
N LEU A 353 9.69 6.73 -21.55
CA LEU A 353 8.59 6.66 -20.60
C LEU A 353 8.92 5.80 -19.37
N TYR A 354 9.39 4.58 -19.59
CA TYR A 354 9.57 3.57 -18.52
C TYR A 354 11.03 3.37 -18.11
N GLY A 355 11.98 3.89 -18.88
CA GLY A 355 13.40 3.63 -18.66
C GLY A 355 13.93 2.41 -19.41
N ALA A 356 15.06 1.88 -18.96
CA ALA A 356 15.67 0.71 -19.59
C ALA A 356 14.77 -0.54 -19.46
N ALA A 357 14.64 -1.29 -20.55
CA ALA A 357 13.83 -2.51 -20.61
C ALA A 357 14.22 -3.51 -19.49
N GLY A 358 13.20 -4.10 -18.86
CA GLY A 358 13.36 -5.06 -17.76
C GLY A 358 13.33 -4.46 -16.35
N SER A 359 13.25 -3.13 -16.22
CA SER A 359 13.00 -2.47 -14.93
C SER A 359 11.49 -2.32 -14.72
N ALA A 360 11.02 -2.40 -13.47
CA ALA A 360 9.65 -1.99 -13.16
C ALA A 360 9.45 -0.50 -13.58
N PRO A 361 8.25 -0.08 -14.00
CA PRO A 361 7.96 1.30 -14.38
C PRO A 361 8.35 2.35 -13.33
N SER A 362 8.43 1.94 -12.06
CA SER A 362 8.87 2.74 -10.91
C SER A 362 10.37 2.83 -10.72
N GLU A 363 11.14 1.89 -11.27
CA GLU A 363 12.58 1.73 -10.99
C GLU A 363 13.46 2.13 -12.18
N GLY A 364 12.92 2.06 -13.40
CA GLY A 364 13.70 2.24 -14.64
C GLY A 364 14.23 3.65 -14.89
N GLY A 365 13.88 4.65 -14.06
CA GLY A 365 14.36 6.03 -14.20
C GLY A 365 13.77 6.80 -15.38
N GLY A 366 12.67 6.32 -15.98
CA GLY A 366 11.95 7.02 -17.05
C GLY A 366 11.06 8.17 -16.57
N CYS A 367 10.34 8.77 -17.51
CA CYS A 367 9.38 9.84 -17.21
C CYS A 367 8.24 9.40 -16.28
N TRP A 368 7.88 8.11 -16.28
CA TRP A 368 6.91 7.53 -15.36
C TRP A 368 7.40 7.60 -13.90
N ALA A 369 8.63 7.15 -13.63
CA ALA A 369 9.25 7.24 -12.31
C ALA A 369 9.41 8.69 -11.84
N SER A 370 9.77 9.59 -12.76
CA SER A 370 9.85 11.03 -12.50
C SER A 370 8.49 11.59 -12.07
N GLY A 371 7.43 11.28 -12.82
CA GLY A 371 6.07 11.70 -12.49
C GLY A 371 5.61 11.21 -11.11
N MET A 372 5.85 9.94 -10.77
CA MET A 372 5.48 9.40 -9.45
C MET A 372 6.26 10.06 -8.32
N SER A 373 7.52 10.42 -8.57
CA SER A 373 8.36 11.09 -7.58
C SER A 373 7.95 12.55 -7.36
N SER A 374 7.60 13.29 -8.42
CA SER A 374 7.25 14.71 -8.33
C SER A 374 5.81 14.96 -7.88
N SER A 375 4.85 14.16 -8.36
CA SER A 375 3.43 14.30 -7.98
C SER A 375 3.09 13.65 -6.63
N GLY A 376 3.95 12.76 -6.13
CA GLY A 376 3.62 11.89 -5.00
C GLY A 376 2.59 10.81 -5.34
N TYR A 377 2.17 10.69 -6.61
CA TYR A 377 1.25 9.64 -7.04
C TYR A 377 1.89 8.26 -6.83
N ARG A 378 1.08 7.33 -6.32
CA ARG A 378 1.41 5.91 -6.18
C ARG A 378 0.28 5.14 -6.82
N ALA A 379 0.61 4.33 -7.83
CA ALA A 379 -0.35 3.40 -8.40
C ALA A 379 -0.74 2.39 -7.31
N PHE A 380 -2.01 1.99 -7.31
CA PHE A 380 -2.49 0.91 -6.46
C PHE A 380 -1.70 -0.37 -6.78
N ALA A 381 -1.03 -0.91 -5.77
CA ALA A 381 -0.38 -2.22 -5.85
C ALA A 381 -1.40 -3.34 -5.59
#